data_AF-X0SWN1-F1
#
_entry.id   AF-X0SWN1-F1
#
_cell.length_a   1.000
_cell.length_b   1.000
_cell.length_c   1.000
_cell.angle_alpha   90.00
_cell.angle_beta   90.00
_cell.angle_gamma   90.00
#
_symmetry.space_group_name_H-M   'P 1'
#
loop_
_entity.id
_entity.type
_entity.pdbx_description
1 polymer ?
#
loop_
_entity_poly.entity_id
_entity_poly.type
_entity_poly.pdbx_seq_one_letter_code
_entity_poly.pdbx_strand_id
1 'polypeptide(L)'
;MSAILYYSNYCGHCKELLYKLSRTNTKKDLHFVCIDKRIRQKDGSIHITLANGELLLLPPNIKKVPSILLLHHGNRVLDGLGEIQQYLAPKENRANTIATQSNGEPLAFSMNEMGSGLSDNYSYLDMSAEDLSAKGNGGLRMMHTYTKLSHNQTIATPPDDYVPNKIGSVDLGKLQAQRNQDIVQKK
;
A
#
# COMPACT_ATOMS: atom_id res chain seq x y z
N MET A 1 -12.88 17.96 -2.90
CA MET A 1 -13.11 18.83 -4.09
C MET A 1 -13.70 17.94 -5.16
N SER A 2 -14.98 18.06 -5.50
CA SER A 2 -15.62 17.10 -6.41
C SER A 2 -15.38 17.49 -7.87
N ALA A 3 -14.67 16.62 -8.61
CA ALA A 3 -14.50 16.72 -10.06
C ALA A 3 -15.03 15.45 -10.73
N ILE A 4 -15.55 15.56 -11.96
CA ILE A 4 -16.10 14.42 -12.70
C ILE A 4 -15.15 14.10 -13.86
N LEU A 5 -14.56 12.91 -13.85
CA LEU A 5 -13.74 12.39 -14.95
C LEU A 5 -14.60 11.55 -15.88
N TYR A 6 -14.68 11.99 -17.13
CA TYR A 6 -15.33 11.25 -18.21
C TYR A 6 -14.28 10.44 -18.95
N TYR A 7 -14.53 9.13 -19.06
CA TYR A 7 -13.63 8.19 -19.72
C TYR A 7 -14.38 7.19 -20.60
N SER A 8 -13.65 6.50 -21.47
CA SER A 8 -14.13 5.43 -22.34
C SER A 8 -13.19 4.24 -22.28
N ASN A 9 -13.71 3.01 -22.27
CA ASN A 9 -12.90 1.80 -22.23
C ASN A 9 -12.18 1.51 -23.55
N TYR A 10 -12.59 2.15 -24.64
CA TYR A 10 -11.99 1.99 -25.97
C TYR A 10 -10.79 2.92 -26.21
N CYS A 11 -10.55 3.89 -25.31
CA CYS A 11 -9.46 4.85 -25.45
C CYS A 11 -8.20 4.38 -24.70
N GLY A 12 -7.07 4.29 -25.40
CA GLY A 12 -5.77 3.93 -24.79
C GLY A 12 -5.30 4.93 -23.72
N HIS A 13 -5.41 6.23 -24.01
CA HIS A 13 -5.04 7.30 -23.06
C HIS A 13 -5.89 7.27 -21.78
N CYS A 14 -7.16 6.85 -21.88
CA CYS A 14 -8.01 6.69 -20.70
C CYS A 14 -7.52 5.55 -19.81
N LYS A 15 -7.11 4.42 -20.39
CA LYS A 15 -6.58 3.28 -19.63
C LYS A 15 -5.31 3.66 -18.89
N GLU A 16 -4.40 4.38 -19.56
CA GLU A 16 -3.17 4.87 -18.93
C GLU A 16 -3.47 5.84 -17.77
N LEU A 17 -4.39 6.78 -17.97
CA LEU A 17 -4.80 7.72 -16.94
C LEU A 17 -5.46 7.03 -15.74
N LEU A 18 -6.37 6.09 -15.98
CA LEU A 18 -7.03 5.31 -14.93
C LEU A 18 -6.04 4.46 -14.14
N TYR A 19 -5.06 3.86 -14.82
CA TYR A 19 -3.99 3.12 -14.15
C TYR A 19 -3.19 4.01 -13.20
N LYS A 20 -2.79 5.21 -13.65
CA LYS A 20 -2.10 6.19 -12.80
C LYS A 20 -2.97 6.62 -11.61
N LEU A 21 -4.22 6.98 -11.85
CA LEU A 21 -5.16 7.42 -10.81
C LEU A 21 -5.51 6.33 -9.78
N SER A 22 -5.46 5.05 -10.16
CA SER A 22 -5.72 3.94 -9.25
C SER A 22 -4.71 3.85 -8.09
N ARG A 23 -3.47 4.32 -8.34
CA ARG A 23 -2.34 4.28 -7.39
C ARG A 23 -2.28 5.51 -6.51
N THR A 24 -2.97 6.60 -6.86
CA THR A 24 -2.89 7.87 -6.14
C THR A 24 -4.08 8.07 -5.21
N ASN A 25 -3.88 8.86 -4.16
CA ASN A 25 -4.94 9.19 -3.20
C ASN A 25 -6.03 10.11 -3.78
N THR A 26 -5.82 10.64 -4.99
CA THR A 26 -6.70 11.57 -5.70
C THR A 26 -8.05 10.96 -6.09
N LYS A 27 -8.19 9.63 -6.03
CA LYS A 27 -9.45 8.90 -6.27
C LYS A 27 -10.62 9.36 -5.39
N LYS A 28 -10.35 9.88 -4.19
CA LYS A 28 -11.40 10.29 -3.23
C LYS A 28 -12.13 11.56 -3.68
N ASP A 29 -11.48 12.39 -4.48
CA ASP A 29 -11.99 13.67 -4.97
C ASP A 29 -12.62 13.58 -6.37
N LEU A 30 -12.49 12.42 -7.04
CA LEU A 30 -12.88 12.22 -8.43
C LEU A 30 -14.05 11.24 -8.55
N HIS A 31 -15.10 11.67 -9.26
CA HIS A 31 -16.18 10.80 -9.71
C HIS A 31 -15.89 10.30 -11.13
N PHE A 32 -15.98 8.99 -11.32
CA PHE A 32 -15.65 8.34 -12.59
C PHE A 32 -16.93 8.02 -13.36
N VAL A 33 -17.08 8.58 -14.56
CA VAL A 33 -18.22 8.35 -15.44
C VAL A 33 -17.75 7.75 -16.76
N CYS A 34 -18.24 6.55 -17.07
CA CYS A 34 -17.97 5.88 -18.34
C CYS A 34 -18.98 6.33 -19.40
N ILE A 35 -18.51 6.85 -20.54
CA ILE A 35 -19.39 7.38 -21.60
C ILE A 35 -19.73 6.36 -22.70
N ASP A 36 -19.33 5.10 -22.54
CA ASP A 36 -19.47 4.08 -23.59
C ASP A 36 -20.95 3.77 -23.87
N LYS A 37 -21.78 3.73 -22.83
CA LYS A 37 -23.22 3.46 -22.95
C LYS A 37 -24.02 4.77 -23.01
N ARG A 38 -24.03 5.38 -24.18
CA ARG A 38 -24.78 6.62 -24.46
C ARG A 38 -26.05 6.38 -25.28
N ILE A 39 -27.14 7.03 -24.92
CA ILE A 39 -28.44 7.00 -25.59
C ILE A 39 -28.77 8.41 -26.06
N ARG A 40 -29.20 8.54 -27.31
CA ARG A 40 -29.77 9.79 -27.83
C ARG A 40 -31.26 9.82 -27.53
N GLN A 41 -31.70 10.81 -26.76
CA GLN A 41 -33.13 11.03 -26.55
C GLN A 41 -33.75 11.79 -27.74
N LYS A 42 -35.08 11.84 -27.78
CA LYS A 42 -35.86 12.50 -28.83
C LYS A 42 -35.54 14.01 -28.95
N ASP A 43 -35.12 14.62 -27.84
CA ASP A 43 -34.74 16.04 -27.75
C ASP A 43 -33.33 16.32 -28.31
N GLY A 44 -32.64 15.31 -28.83
CA GLY A 44 -31.27 15.42 -29.37
C GLY A 44 -30.16 15.42 -28.31
N SER A 45 -30.52 15.46 -27.02
CA SER A 45 -29.59 15.37 -25.90
C SER A 45 -29.04 13.94 -25.73
N ILE A 46 -27.75 13.85 -25.42
CA ILE A 46 -27.05 12.58 -25.20
C ILE A 46 -27.07 12.29 -23.69
N HIS A 47 -27.64 11.15 -23.31
CA HIS A 47 -27.65 10.66 -21.93
C HIS A 47 -26.74 9.45 -21.79
N ILE A 48 -26.02 9.36 -20.67
CA ILE A 48 -25.18 8.23 -20.30
C ILE A 48 -25.96 7.35 -19.33
N THR A 49 -25.99 6.05 -19.62
CA THR A 49 -26.51 5.05 -18.68
C THR A 49 -25.44 4.67 -17.68
N LEU A 50 -25.66 5.00 -16.42
CA LEU A 50 -24.80 4.59 -15.31
C LEU A 50 -25.02 3.11 -14.98
N ALA A 51 -24.10 2.50 -14.23
CA ALA A 51 -24.18 1.07 -13.89
C ALA A 51 -25.41 0.71 -13.02
N ASN A 52 -25.95 1.68 -12.29
CA ASN A 52 -27.18 1.58 -11.50
C ASN A 52 -28.46 1.72 -12.35
N GLY A 53 -28.35 1.99 -13.65
CA GLY A 53 -29.50 2.20 -14.54
C GLY A 53 -30.00 3.65 -14.60
N GLU A 54 -29.41 4.57 -13.85
CA GLU A 54 -29.75 5.99 -13.93
C GLU A 54 -29.22 6.63 -15.22
N LEU A 55 -29.95 7.63 -15.70
CA LEU A 55 -29.59 8.41 -16.88
C LEU A 55 -28.96 9.74 -16.46
N LEU A 56 -27.67 9.90 -16.77
CA LEU A 56 -26.94 11.15 -16.56
C LEU A 56 -26.89 11.94 -17.87
N LEU A 57 -27.30 13.21 -17.85
CA LEU A 57 -27.16 14.09 -19.01
C LEU A 57 -25.68 14.41 -19.27
N LEU A 58 -25.19 14.15 -20.48
CA LEU A 58 -23.83 14.50 -20.88
C LEU A 58 -23.78 16.00 -21.28
N PRO A 59 -22.97 16.83 -20.60
CA PRO A 59 -22.83 18.24 -20.96
C PRO A 59 -22.24 18.40 -22.38
N PRO A 60 -22.75 19.35 -23.19
CA PRO A 60 -22.27 19.56 -24.57
C PRO A 60 -20.82 20.07 -24.65
N ASN A 61 -20.27 20.53 -23.52
CA ASN A 61 -18.88 20.98 -23.42
C ASN A 61 -17.87 19.83 -23.57
N ILE A 62 -18.30 18.59 -23.34
CA ILE A 62 -17.43 17.41 -23.38
C ILE A 62 -17.49 16.79 -24.77
N LYS A 63 -16.51 17.14 -25.60
CA LYS A 63 -16.42 16.65 -26.99
C LYS A 63 -15.39 15.55 -27.18
N LYS A 64 -14.42 15.46 -26.26
CA LYS A 64 -13.29 14.54 -26.32
C LYS A 64 -13.20 13.74 -25.02
N VAL A 65 -12.36 12.72 -25.02
CA VAL A 65 -12.11 11.84 -23.88
C VAL A 65 -10.62 11.45 -23.92
N PRO A 66 -9.87 11.47 -22.80
CA PRO A 66 -10.30 11.76 -21.42
C PRO A 66 -10.55 13.25 -21.19
N SER A 67 -11.58 13.56 -20.40
CA SER A 67 -11.90 14.94 -20.00
C SER A 67 -12.36 15.02 -18.55
N ILE A 68 -11.91 16.05 -17.82
CA ILE A 68 -12.34 16.32 -16.45
C ILE A 68 -13.22 17.57 -16.43
N LEU A 69 -14.38 17.46 -15.82
CA LEU A 69 -15.26 18.58 -15.50
C LEU A 69 -15.01 19.04 -14.06
N LEU A 70 -14.54 20.27 -13.92
CA LEU A 70 -14.29 20.91 -12.63
C LEU A 70 -15.52 21.69 -12.17
N LEU A 71 -16.30 21.11 -11.26
CA LEU A 71 -17.54 21.72 -10.75
C LEU A 71 -17.27 23.05 -10.01
N HIS A 72 -16.17 23.11 -9.25
CA HIS A 72 -15.81 24.29 -8.46
C HIS A 72 -15.14 25.42 -9.27
N HIS A 73 -14.69 25.17 -10.50
CA HIS A 73 -14.03 26.16 -11.35
C HIS A 73 -14.94 26.61 -12.50
N GLY A 74 -16.20 26.90 -12.19
CA GLY A 74 -17.16 27.42 -13.17
C GLY A 74 -17.48 26.43 -14.30
N ASN A 75 -17.52 25.13 -14.02
CA ASN A 75 -17.73 24.07 -15.01
C ASN A 75 -16.69 24.06 -16.14
N ARG A 76 -15.45 24.47 -15.83
CA ARG A 76 -14.32 24.35 -16.76
C ARG A 76 -14.09 22.87 -17.09
N VAL A 77 -13.94 22.60 -18.38
CA VAL A 77 -13.53 21.29 -18.89
C VAL A 77 -12.03 21.33 -19.16
N LEU A 78 -11.31 20.34 -18.65
CA LEU A 78 -9.93 20.06 -19.02
C LEU A 78 -9.94 18.88 -19.98
N ASP A 79 -9.42 19.10 -21.19
CA ASP A 79 -9.47 18.13 -22.27
C ASP A 79 -8.09 17.54 -22.53
N GLY A 80 -8.01 16.22 -22.62
CA GLY A 80 -6.80 15.52 -23.00
C GLY A 80 -5.87 15.19 -21.85
N LEU A 81 -4.98 14.23 -22.13
CA LEU A 81 -4.12 13.61 -21.11
C LEU A 81 -3.14 14.60 -20.48
N GLY A 82 -2.55 15.48 -21.28
CA GLY A 82 -1.53 16.43 -20.83
C GLY A 82 -2.06 17.48 -19.86
N GLU A 83 -3.18 18.13 -20.20
CA GLU A 83 -3.81 19.14 -19.32
C GLU A 83 -4.28 18.52 -18.00
N ILE A 84 -4.86 17.32 -18.07
CA ILE A 84 -5.28 16.57 -16.88
C ILE A 84 -4.07 16.25 -16.01
N GLN A 85 -2.97 15.76 -16.58
CA GLN A 85 -1.75 15.47 -15.83
C GLN A 85 -1.16 16.73 -15.20
N GLN A 86 -1.12 17.85 -15.92
CA GLN A 86 -0.64 19.12 -15.38
C GLN A 86 -1.49 19.61 -14.21
N TYR A 87 -2.82 19.40 -14.26
CA TYR A 87 -3.71 19.72 -13.15
C TYR A 87 -3.50 18.81 -11.92
N LEU A 88 -3.18 17.54 -12.14
CA LEU A 88 -2.98 16.55 -11.08
C LEU A 88 -1.58 16.62 -10.44
N ALA A 89 -0.55 16.94 -11.23
CA ALA A 89 0.86 17.03 -10.81
C ALA A 89 1.10 17.81 -9.50
N PRO A 90 0.55 19.01 -9.27
CA PRO A 90 0.80 19.74 -8.02
C PRO A 90 0.29 19.01 -6.78
N LYS A 91 -0.82 18.27 -6.90
CA LYS A 91 -1.35 17.47 -5.78
C LYS A 91 -0.46 16.27 -5.48
N GLU A 92 0.03 15.61 -6.52
CA GLU A 92 0.95 14.48 -6.40
C GLU A 92 2.29 14.91 -5.81
N ASN A 93 2.86 16.01 -6.30
CA ASN A 93 4.10 16.58 -5.77
C ASN A 93 3.96 16.92 -4.28
N ARG A 94 2.85 17.56 -3.87
CA ARG A 94 2.62 17.86 -2.46
C ARG A 94 2.53 16.59 -1.60
N ALA A 95 1.87 15.55 -2.09
CA ALA A 95 1.80 14.27 -1.38
C ALA A 95 3.19 13.63 -1.23
N ASN A 96 4.00 13.66 -2.29
CA ASN A 96 5.37 13.16 -2.27
C ASN A 96 6.28 13.99 -1.36
N THR A 97 6.15 15.31 -1.35
CA THR A 97 6.90 16.19 -0.43
C THR A 97 6.59 15.86 1.03
N ILE A 98 5.30 15.65 1.36
CA ILE A 98 4.91 15.27 2.73
C ILE A 98 5.46 13.88 3.08
N ALA A 99 5.35 12.91 2.18
CA ALA A 99 5.84 11.55 2.39
C ALA A 99 7.38 11.50 2.57
N THR A 100 8.10 12.38 1.87
CA THR A 100 9.58 12.45 1.93
C THR A 100 10.09 13.44 2.99
N GLN A 101 9.21 14.02 3.81
CA GLN A 101 9.59 15.06 4.79
C GLN A 101 10.37 16.22 4.15
N SER A 102 9.97 16.60 2.93
CA SER A 102 10.65 17.60 2.09
C SER A 102 12.07 17.24 1.65
N ASN A 103 12.51 16.01 1.86
CA ASN A 103 13.83 15.54 1.47
C ASN A 103 13.90 15.11 -0.01
N GLY A 104 12.73 14.87 -0.64
CA GLY A 104 12.57 14.58 -2.07
C GLY A 104 13.09 13.21 -2.50
N GLU A 105 14.38 12.98 -2.31
CA GLU A 105 15.13 11.79 -2.70
C GLU A 105 15.82 11.19 -1.46
N PRO A 106 16.14 9.89 -1.45
CA PRO A 106 17.00 9.33 -0.41
C PRO A 106 18.36 10.04 -0.44
N LEU A 107 18.76 10.64 0.69
CA LEU A 107 20.08 11.23 0.81
C LEU A 107 21.15 10.14 0.69
N ALA A 108 22.23 10.45 -0.03
CA ALA A 108 23.40 9.58 -0.12
C ALA A 108 24.14 9.41 1.22
N PHE A 109 23.77 10.21 2.23
CA PHE A 109 24.30 10.15 3.59
C PHE A 109 23.15 10.09 4.60
N SER A 110 23.36 9.31 5.66
CA SER A 110 22.48 9.28 6.84
C SER A 110 23.27 9.84 8.02
N MET A 111 22.67 10.76 8.78
CA MET A 111 23.21 11.19 10.07
C MET A 111 22.75 10.30 11.23
N ASN A 112 21.76 9.44 10.99
CA ASN A 112 21.53 8.29 11.86
C ASN A 112 22.63 7.27 11.60
N GLU A 113 23.26 6.86 12.70
CA GLU A 113 24.41 5.98 12.83
C GLU A 113 24.54 4.99 11.65
N MET A 114 25.64 5.13 10.92
CA MET A 114 26.00 4.30 9.76
C MET A 114 25.77 2.82 10.12
N GLY A 115 25.01 2.11 9.30
CA GLY A 115 24.55 0.75 9.58
C GLY A 115 25.66 -0.28 9.86
N SER A 116 25.25 -1.53 10.06
CA SER A 116 25.99 -2.72 10.57
C SER A 116 27.43 -3.00 10.10
N GLY A 117 28.00 -2.26 9.15
CA GLY A 117 29.38 -2.40 8.67
C GLY A 117 30.22 -1.17 9.00
N LEU A 118 30.73 -1.10 10.22
CA LEU A 118 31.82 -0.20 10.57
C LEU A 118 33.15 -0.93 10.36
N SER A 119 34.12 -0.27 9.74
CA SER A 119 35.50 -0.77 9.64
C SER A 119 36.19 -0.68 11.00
N ASP A 120 37.12 -1.59 11.28
CA ASP A 120 37.96 -1.55 12.49
C ASP A 120 38.78 -0.26 12.62
N ASN A 121 38.89 0.52 11.54
CA ASN A 121 39.57 1.81 11.52
C ASN A 121 38.64 3.02 11.77
N TYR A 122 37.38 2.76 12.14
CA TYR A 122 36.43 3.78 12.58
C TYR A 122 36.61 4.06 14.08
N SER A 123 36.55 5.33 14.47
CA SER A 123 36.76 5.76 15.85
C SER A 123 35.99 7.05 16.12
N TYR A 124 35.24 7.11 17.21
CA TYR A 124 34.59 8.35 17.64
C TYR A 124 35.65 9.38 18.08
N LEU A 125 35.35 10.65 17.82
CA LEU A 125 36.23 11.78 18.15
C LEU A 125 36.37 12.01 19.67
N ASP A 126 35.51 11.39 20.48
CA ASP A 126 35.49 11.51 21.94
C ASP A 126 36.29 10.39 22.66
N MET A 127 37.00 9.53 21.94
CA MET A 127 37.77 8.43 22.54
C MET A 127 39.16 8.86 23.00
N SER A 128 39.55 8.39 24.19
CA SER A 128 40.89 8.60 24.74
C SER A 128 41.93 7.68 24.07
N ALA A 129 43.21 8.04 24.18
CA ALA A 129 44.30 7.22 23.67
C ALA A 129 44.41 5.87 24.42
N GLU A 130 44.08 5.83 25.72
CA GLU A 130 43.99 4.60 26.50
C GLU A 130 42.90 3.66 25.97
N ASP A 131 41.74 4.20 25.59
CA ASP A 131 40.62 3.41 25.05
C ASP A 131 40.90 2.83 23.66
N LEU A 132 41.71 3.53 22.86
CA LEU A 132 42.21 3.09 21.55
C LEU A 132 43.35 2.06 21.65
N SER A 133 43.90 1.84 22.84
CA SER A 133 44.97 0.86 23.05
C SER A 133 44.45 -0.58 22.90
N ALA A 134 45.34 -1.53 22.62
CA ALA A 134 45.00 -2.96 22.52
C ALA A 134 44.42 -3.58 23.80
N LYS A 135 44.55 -2.89 24.94
CA LYS A 135 43.98 -3.28 26.25
C LYS A 135 42.76 -2.43 26.64
N GLY A 136 42.44 -1.41 25.85
CA GLY A 136 41.33 -0.50 26.06
C GLY A 136 40.00 -1.11 25.62
N ASN A 137 38.90 -0.49 26.04
CA ASN A 137 37.54 -0.93 25.71
C ASN A 137 36.90 -0.09 24.59
N GLY A 138 37.68 0.75 23.88
CA GLY A 138 37.17 1.67 22.86
C GLY A 138 36.43 0.95 21.72
N GLY A 139 36.96 -0.19 21.26
CA GLY A 139 36.31 -1.02 20.24
C GLY A 139 34.96 -1.61 20.67
N LEU A 140 34.73 -1.78 21.98
CA LEU A 140 33.47 -2.32 22.51
C LEU A 140 32.34 -1.27 22.57
N ARG A 141 32.64 0.02 22.38
CA ARG A 141 31.60 1.06 22.21
C ARG A 141 30.85 0.88 20.88
N MET A 142 31.44 0.18 19.93
CA MET A 142 30.92 -0.04 18.56
C MET A 142 30.27 -1.43 18.40
N MET A 143 29.72 -2.02 19.45
CA MET A 143 29.08 -3.33 19.39
C MET A 143 27.61 -3.27 18.93
N HIS A 144 27.34 -2.66 17.77
CA HIS A 144 25.99 -2.69 17.18
C HIS A 144 25.69 -4.03 16.49
N THR A 145 26.73 -4.71 15.96
CA THR A 145 26.64 -6.01 15.27
C THR A 145 27.36 -7.15 16.01
N TYR A 146 28.26 -6.82 16.95
CA TYR A 146 29.11 -7.80 17.64
C TYR A 146 28.66 -8.02 19.08
N THR A 147 29.04 -9.16 19.65
CA THR A 147 28.77 -9.49 21.05
C THR A 147 30.02 -9.96 21.77
N LYS A 148 30.08 -9.74 23.08
CA LYS A 148 31.22 -10.20 23.91
C LYS A 148 31.18 -11.71 24.05
N LEU A 149 32.36 -12.32 24.22
CA LEU A 149 32.48 -13.76 24.48
C LEU A 149 31.63 -14.25 25.66
N SER A 150 31.43 -13.40 26.67
CA SER A 150 30.65 -13.69 27.89
C SER A 150 29.20 -13.22 27.82
N HIS A 151 28.69 -12.81 26.66
CA HIS A 151 27.35 -12.26 26.55
C HIS A 151 26.29 -13.37 26.59
N ASN A 152 25.34 -13.24 27.51
CA ASN A 152 24.19 -14.13 27.62
C ASN A 152 22.93 -13.39 27.15
N GLN A 153 22.52 -13.62 25.91
CA GLN A 153 21.29 -13.06 25.34
C GLN A 153 20.17 -14.10 25.43
N THR A 154 19.11 -13.80 26.17
CA THR A 154 17.89 -14.62 26.19
C THR A 154 16.84 -13.96 25.29
N ILE A 155 16.32 -14.69 24.30
CA ILE A 155 15.22 -14.23 23.46
C ILE A 155 13.89 -14.74 24.04
N ALA A 156 12.88 -13.87 24.07
CA ALA A 156 11.53 -14.28 24.47
C ALA A 156 10.89 -15.05 23.31
N THR A 157 10.95 -16.38 23.35
CA THR A 157 10.17 -17.22 22.44
C THR A 157 8.72 -17.32 22.92
N PRO A 158 7.73 -17.42 22.01
CA PRO A 158 6.36 -17.77 22.38
C PRO A 158 6.31 -19.06 23.21
N PRO A 159 5.31 -19.22 24.09
CA PRO A 159 5.12 -20.48 24.80
C PRO A 159 4.92 -21.62 23.80
N ASP A 160 5.60 -22.73 24.05
CA ASP A 160 5.59 -23.90 23.17
C ASP A 160 4.31 -24.72 23.46
N ASP A 161 3.20 -24.38 22.79
CA ASP A 161 1.89 -25.03 22.96
C ASP A 161 1.79 -26.39 22.24
N TYR A 162 2.92 -27.01 21.91
CA TYR A 162 2.95 -28.27 21.19
C TYR A 162 2.40 -29.42 22.05
N VAL A 163 1.19 -29.86 21.73
CA VAL A 163 0.62 -31.12 22.24
C VAL A 163 0.91 -32.23 21.24
N PRO A 164 1.71 -33.26 21.59
CA PRO A 164 1.99 -34.36 20.67
C PRO A 164 0.69 -35.10 20.31
N ASN A 165 0.50 -35.39 19.02
CA ASN A 165 -0.58 -36.23 18.48
C ASN A 165 -0.43 -37.70 18.90
N LYS A 166 -0.32 -37.96 20.19
CA LYS A 166 -0.50 -39.29 20.74
C LYS A 166 -2.01 -39.48 20.85
N ILE A 167 -2.53 -40.47 20.14
CA ILE A 167 -3.82 -41.07 20.47
C ILE A 167 -3.75 -41.32 21.98
N GLY A 168 -4.56 -40.61 22.76
CA GLY A 168 -4.53 -40.67 24.22
C GLY A 168 -4.77 -42.10 24.73
N SER A 169 -4.91 -42.27 26.05
CA SER A 169 -5.32 -43.55 26.64
C SER A 169 -6.72 -43.94 26.15
N VAL A 170 -6.79 -44.58 24.99
CA VAL A 170 -8.00 -45.13 24.42
C VAL A 170 -8.38 -46.34 25.25
N ASP A 171 -9.34 -46.13 26.15
CA ASP A 171 -9.95 -47.20 26.91
C ASP A 171 -10.76 -48.08 25.95
N LEU A 172 -10.22 -49.26 25.64
CA LEU A 172 -10.78 -50.25 24.72
C LEU A 172 -12.24 -50.57 25.05
N GLY A 173 -12.63 -50.49 26.33
CA GLY A 173 -14.01 -50.75 26.76
C GLY A 173 -15.02 -49.77 26.16
N LYS A 174 -14.66 -48.49 26.01
CA LYS A 174 -15.55 -47.47 25.41
C LYS A 174 -15.74 -47.70 23.92
N LEU A 175 -14.68 -48.09 23.20
CA LEU A 175 -14.76 -48.41 21.77
C LEU A 175 -15.62 -49.65 21.51
N GLN A 176 -15.55 -50.65 22.40
CA GLN A 176 -16.33 -51.87 22.29
C GLN A 176 -17.82 -51.62 22.56
N ALA A 177 -18.14 -50.78 23.55
CA ALA A 177 -19.51 -50.36 23.83
C ALA A 177 -20.14 -49.60 22.66
N GLN A 178 -19.38 -48.68 22.05
CA GLN A 178 -19.84 -47.89 20.91
C GLN A 178 -20.12 -48.77 19.68
N ARG A 179 -19.20 -49.73 19.39
CA ARG A 179 -19.40 -50.71 18.31
C ARG A 179 -20.65 -51.57 18.51
N ASN A 180 -20.92 -52.01 19.74
CA ASN A 180 -22.08 -52.84 20.03
C ASN A 180 -23.40 -52.07 19.88
N GLN A 181 -23.41 -50.76 20.17
CA GLN A 181 -24.58 -49.90 19.94
C GLN A 181 -24.89 -49.74 18.45
N ASP A 182 -23.85 -49.58 17.61
CA ASP A 182 -24.01 -49.41 16.16
C ASP A 182 -24.54 -50.68 15.46
N ILE A 183 -24.29 -51.87 16.02
CA ILE A 183 -24.65 -53.16 15.40
C ILE A 183 -26.12 -53.56 15.65
N VAL A 184 -26.80 -53.03 16.67
CA VAL A 184 -28.13 -53.55 17.10
C VAL A 184 -29.33 -52.96 16.32
N GLN A 185 -29.15 -51.98 15.44
CA GLN A 185 -30.29 -51.42 14.68
C GLN A 185 -30.47 -52.05 13.30
N LYS A 186 -31.21 -53.18 13.26
CA LYS A 186 -32.29 -53.46 12.29
C LYS A 186 -32.88 -54.87 12.51
N LYS A 187 -34.06 -54.92 13.12
CA LYS A 187 -35.12 -55.88 12.82
C LYS A 187 -36.35 -55.11 12.43
#